data_AF-A0A957D4J9-F1
#
_entry.id   AF-A0A957D4J9-F1
#
_cell.length_a   1.000
_cell.length_b   1.000
_cell.length_c   1.000
_cell.angle_alpha   90.00
_cell.angle_beta   90.00
_cell.angle_gamma   90.00
#
_symmetry.space_group_name_H-M   'P 1'
#
loop_
_entity.id
_entity.type
_entity.pdbx_description
1 polymer ?
#
loop_
_entity_poly.entity_id
_entity_poly.type
_entity_poly.pdbx_seq_one_letter_code
_entity_poly.pdbx_strand_id
1 'polypeptide(L)'
;MTEEDTLSFYVTKDVVQALAQKEQAFYDIRGAFSGVTSGYSSQLERYHEEIVSTGQFIYESVFGHIGDVHWKNALKNSSRFNLNIDPALWHFSWELLFDKEVGSFLDRSSRPIVRYVGEQSSSLDTLCLETPQMLFMGTDPFDRPTRESEQFDAITRSAPAQYKKIPGFTNLLTKVSSNFSPSDSQWDIFVNDLWEVKPNILHIVAHGSGANSLIFNDLNNSVGEQITYHGFVNILEEIGCVQLLVLTVCKSNYFFLEYPQLAQLLFEKTNLSAIVLMASEIGASSVTKFTYYFYYALWRGRSVASAIGYARDQMRTQISRNFSLLWSTPMLYERIDINPFGNWLEEMCYKYLNAPTIQDEHIETLHEVVVSLQDKVNDLVLIHEQAYPFQDELLFHCEEVEKAISRLSNAMTLTNQSYDPQNSKWLNSVRATRSQTIPILQRLVAFSRSPKRKHQLPQVIREAQSACQELLNHFSLENLPKSTI
;
A
#
# COMPACT_ATOMS: atom_id res chain seq x y z
N MET A 1 2.43 -20.88 -3.32
CA MET A 1 3.48 -21.03 -4.34
C MET A 1 4.17 -22.34 -4.07
N THR A 2 4.21 -23.26 -5.03
CA THR A 2 5.07 -24.45 -4.95
C THR A 2 6.48 -24.05 -5.40
N GLU A 3 7.53 -24.70 -4.88
CA GLU A 3 8.93 -24.44 -5.26
C GLU A 3 9.18 -24.54 -6.78
N GLU A 4 8.28 -25.19 -7.53
CA GLU A 4 8.38 -25.43 -8.98
C GLU A 4 8.32 -24.17 -9.86
N ASP A 5 7.90 -23.01 -9.32
CA ASP A 5 7.71 -21.78 -10.13
C ASP A 5 8.93 -20.84 -10.15
N THR A 6 10.02 -21.20 -9.47
CA THR A 6 11.17 -20.32 -9.23
C THR A 6 12.44 -20.84 -9.89
N LEU A 7 13.09 -20.03 -10.72
CA LEU A 7 14.43 -20.32 -11.22
C LEU A 7 15.49 -19.52 -10.44
N SER A 8 16.36 -20.22 -9.71
CA SER A 8 17.50 -19.65 -8.98
C SER A 8 18.82 -20.08 -9.64
N PHE A 9 19.78 -19.16 -9.75
CA PHE A 9 21.14 -19.49 -10.20
C PHE A 9 22.20 -18.61 -9.53
N TYR A 10 23.44 -19.11 -9.54
CA TYR A 10 24.61 -18.44 -8.98
C TYR A 10 25.50 -17.90 -10.10
N VAL A 11 25.92 -16.65 -9.98
CA VAL A 11 26.86 -16.03 -10.93
C VAL A 11 28.30 -16.37 -10.52
N THR A 12 29.08 -16.96 -11.42
CA THR A 12 30.47 -17.34 -11.14
C THR A 12 31.42 -16.15 -11.28
N LYS A 13 32.62 -16.22 -10.66
CA LYS A 13 33.67 -15.19 -10.76
C LYS A 13 34.08 -14.88 -12.20
N ASP A 14 34.05 -15.86 -13.09
CA ASP A 14 34.41 -15.67 -14.50
C ASP A 14 33.39 -14.77 -15.22
N VAL A 15 32.10 -14.93 -14.90
CA VAL A 15 31.04 -14.06 -15.39
C VAL A 15 31.21 -12.64 -14.86
N VAL A 16 31.60 -12.48 -13.59
CA VAL A 16 31.92 -11.16 -13.01
C VAL A 16 33.00 -10.44 -13.81
N GLN A 17 34.08 -11.16 -14.12
CA GLN A 17 35.21 -10.58 -14.82
C GLN A 17 34.86 -10.20 -16.26
N ALA A 18 34.03 -11.01 -16.93
CA ALA A 18 33.48 -10.71 -18.25
C ALA A 18 32.54 -9.49 -18.24
N LEU A 19 31.70 -9.37 -17.20
CA LEU A 19 30.78 -8.23 -17.02
C LEU A 19 31.52 -6.93 -16.68
N ALA A 20 32.54 -6.99 -15.83
CA ALA A 20 33.37 -5.83 -15.48
C ALA A 20 34.05 -5.21 -16.73
N GLN A 21 34.48 -6.03 -17.69
CA GLN A 21 35.05 -5.55 -18.96
C GLN A 21 34.02 -4.82 -19.83
N LYS A 22 32.72 -5.07 -19.64
CA LYS A 22 31.62 -4.43 -20.37
C LYS A 22 30.92 -3.34 -19.55
N GLU A 23 31.21 -3.22 -18.27
CA GLU A 23 30.63 -2.19 -17.40
C GLU A 23 30.96 -0.78 -17.90
N GLN A 24 32.18 -0.57 -18.41
CA GLN A 24 32.55 0.70 -19.05
C GLN A 24 31.68 0.99 -20.27
N ALA A 25 31.41 0.00 -21.12
CA ALA A 25 30.49 0.17 -22.25
C ALA A 25 29.07 0.50 -21.77
N PHE A 26 28.61 -0.10 -20.66
CA PHE A 26 27.34 0.27 -20.03
C PHE A 26 27.30 1.73 -19.57
N TYR A 27 28.38 2.21 -18.94
CA TYR A 27 28.49 3.61 -18.56
C TYR A 27 28.51 4.53 -19.76
N ASP A 28 29.24 4.16 -20.82
CA ASP A 28 29.35 4.95 -22.04
C ASP A 28 28.00 5.05 -22.75
N ILE A 29 27.27 3.94 -22.87
CA ILE A 29 25.91 3.92 -23.43
C ILE A 29 24.98 4.80 -22.58
N ARG A 30 24.97 4.61 -21.25
CA ARG A 30 24.12 5.41 -20.34
C ARG A 30 24.44 6.91 -20.40
N GLY A 31 25.73 7.25 -20.44
CA GLY A 31 26.21 8.63 -20.54
C GLY A 31 25.86 9.26 -21.88
N ALA A 32 25.92 8.52 -22.99
CA ALA A 32 25.50 9.01 -24.29
C ALA A 32 24.00 9.38 -24.31
N PHE A 33 23.15 8.61 -23.63
CA PHE A 33 21.71 8.85 -23.60
C PHE A 33 21.25 10.09 -22.84
N SER A 34 22.05 10.66 -21.93
CA SER A 34 21.66 11.87 -21.20
C SER A 34 21.74 13.14 -22.06
N GLY A 35 22.42 13.09 -23.21
CA GLY A 35 22.65 14.24 -24.10
C GLY A 35 21.91 14.24 -25.44
N VAL A 36 21.27 13.13 -25.86
CA VAL A 36 20.63 13.06 -27.19
C VAL A 36 19.27 13.78 -27.18
N THR A 37 19.26 15.00 -27.69
CA THR A 37 18.03 15.72 -28.05
C THR A 37 17.63 15.34 -29.48
N SER A 38 16.32 15.20 -29.70
CA SER A 38 15.66 14.68 -30.91
C SER A 38 16.31 15.09 -32.24
N GLY A 39 16.67 14.11 -33.10
CA GLY A 39 17.12 14.42 -34.47
C GLY A 39 17.77 13.29 -35.30
N TYR A 40 18.21 12.18 -34.70
CA TYR A 40 19.03 11.18 -35.41
C TYR A 40 18.49 9.74 -35.32
N SER A 41 17.66 9.33 -36.29
CA SER A 41 17.11 7.97 -36.36
C SER A 41 18.20 6.88 -36.48
N SER A 42 19.29 7.14 -37.20
CA SER A 42 20.39 6.18 -37.39
C SER A 42 21.23 5.95 -36.12
N GLN A 43 21.37 6.96 -35.26
CA GLN A 43 22.03 6.80 -33.96
C GLN A 43 21.18 5.94 -33.02
N LEU A 44 19.86 6.15 -33.06
CA LEU A 44 18.90 5.41 -32.24
C LEU A 44 18.87 3.91 -32.57
N GLU A 45 18.89 3.53 -33.85
CA GLU A 45 19.00 2.12 -34.26
C GLU A 45 20.31 1.49 -33.77
N ARG A 46 21.43 2.19 -33.95
CA ARG A 46 22.73 1.72 -33.45
C ARG A 46 22.72 1.49 -31.94
N TYR A 47 22.13 2.40 -31.15
CA TYR A 47 22.04 2.20 -29.71
C TYR A 47 21.13 1.02 -29.35
N HIS A 48 20.04 0.79 -30.09
CA HIS A 48 19.20 -0.38 -29.87
C HIS A 48 19.98 -1.68 -30.08
N GLU A 49 20.71 -1.77 -31.20
CA GLU A 49 21.57 -2.91 -31.51
C GLU A 49 22.63 -3.12 -30.43
N GLU A 50 23.21 -2.04 -29.92
CA GLU A 50 24.20 -2.10 -28.84
C GLU A 50 23.59 -2.60 -27.53
N ILE A 51 22.39 -2.13 -27.17
CA ILE A 51 21.67 -2.60 -25.98
C ILE A 51 21.33 -4.09 -26.12
N VAL A 52 20.79 -4.51 -27.28
CA VAL A 52 20.45 -5.90 -27.55
C VAL A 52 21.69 -6.79 -27.52
N SER A 53 22.77 -6.37 -28.20
CA SER A 53 24.03 -7.08 -28.22
C SER A 53 24.62 -7.21 -26.82
N THR A 54 24.52 -6.17 -26.00
CA THR A 54 25.02 -6.21 -24.63
C THR A 54 24.15 -7.13 -23.76
N GLY A 55 22.83 -7.02 -23.87
CA GLY A 55 21.91 -7.92 -23.19
C GLY A 55 22.12 -9.39 -23.55
N GLN A 56 22.39 -9.67 -24.83
CA GLN A 56 22.73 -10.99 -25.32
C GLN A 56 24.10 -11.46 -24.79
N PHE A 57 25.08 -10.56 -24.70
CA PHE A 57 26.38 -10.90 -24.12
C PHE A 57 26.25 -11.30 -22.64
N ILE A 58 25.50 -10.53 -21.84
CA ILE A 58 25.22 -10.91 -20.44
C ILE A 58 24.53 -12.27 -20.40
N TYR A 59 23.51 -12.45 -21.25
CA TYR A 59 22.76 -13.69 -21.34
C TYR A 59 23.67 -14.90 -21.64
N GLU A 60 24.49 -14.80 -22.66
CA GLU A 60 25.42 -15.88 -23.07
C GLU A 60 26.50 -16.12 -22.01
N SER A 61 26.96 -15.08 -21.32
CA SER A 61 27.94 -15.22 -20.24
C SER A 61 27.36 -15.98 -19.04
N VAL A 62 26.09 -15.73 -18.70
CA VAL A 62 25.42 -16.39 -17.58
C VAL A 62 24.95 -17.81 -17.95
N PHE A 63 24.28 -17.96 -19.09
CA PHE A 63 23.53 -19.16 -19.43
C PHE A 63 24.21 -20.04 -20.48
N GLY A 64 25.19 -19.51 -21.23
CA GLY A 64 25.84 -20.23 -22.33
C GLY A 64 26.55 -21.52 -21.90
N HIS A 65 26.94 -21.62 -20.63
CA HIS A 65 27.58 -22.80 -20.06
C HIS A 65 26.60 -23.85 -19.50
N ILE A 66 25.32 -23.49 -19.29
CA ILE A 66 24.35 -24.33 -18.53
C ILE A 66 23.62 -25.36 -19.44
N GLY A 67 23.83 -25.30 -20.77
CA GLY A 67 23.23 -26.25 -21.71
C GLY A 67 21.76 -25.93 -22.02
N ASP A 68 21.44 -25.85 -23.30
CA ASP A 68 20.31 -25.05 -23.78
C ASP A 68 18.90 -25.55 -23.39
N VAL A 69 18.75 -26.82 -23.05
CA VAL A 69 17.43 -27.47 -22.96
C VAL A 69 16.79 -27.30 -21.58
N HIS A 70 17.58 -27.39 -20.50
CA HIS A 70 17.04 -27.31 -19.14
C HIS A 70 16.62 -25.88 -18.78
N TRP A 71 17.41 -24.88 -19.17
CA TRP A 71 17.08 -23.48 -18.87
C TRP A 71 15.84 -23.03 -19.64
N LYS A 72 15.71 -23.37 -20.93
CA LYS A 72 14.55 -23.00 -21.76
C LYS A 72 13.24 -23.52 -21.18
N ASN A 73 13.26 -24.74 -20.67
CA ASN A 73 12.09 -25.34 -20.01
C ASN A 73 11.77 -24.64 -18.69
N ALA A 74 12.79 -24.29 -17.89
CA ALA A 74 12.57 -23.53 -16.67
C ALA A 74 12.00 -22.12 -16.94
N LEU A 75 12.49 -21.38 -17.95
CA LEU A 75 11.93 -20.06 -18.27
C LEU A 75 10.49 -20.12 -18.75
N LYS A 76 10.10 -21.21 -19.43
CA LYS A 76 8.73 -21.39 -19.95
C LYS A 76 7.73 -21.62 -18.83
N ASN A 77 8.15 -22.28 -17.75
CA ASN A 77 7.27 -22.70 -16.67
C ASN A 77 7.30 -21.74 -15.47
N SER A 78 8.35 -20.92 -15.35
CA SER A 78 8.51 -20.01 -14.20
C SER A 78 7.75 -18.69 -14.37
N SER A 79 7.10 -18.25 -13.29
CA SER A 79 6.42 -16.96 -13.21
C SER A 79 7.34 -15.81 -12.75
N ARG A 80 8.55 -16.10 -12.27
CA ARG A 80 9.50 -15.11 -11.70
C ARG A 80 10.96 -15.54 -11.88
N PHE A 81 11.84 -14.59 -12.18
CA PHE A 81 13.29 -14.84 -12.23
C PHE A 81 13.97 -14.44 -10.93
N ASN A 82 14.41 -15.44 -10.16
CA ASN A 82 15.01 -15.21 -8.85
C ASN A 82 16.53 -15.24 -9.00
N LEU A 83 17.14 -14.08 -8.78
CA LEU A 83 18.56 -13.94 -8.89
C LEU A 83 19.19 -14.01 -7.50
N ASN A 84 19.80 -15.15 -7.16
CA ASN A 84 20.65 -15.30 -5.99
C ASN A 84 22.09 -14.97 -6.39
N ILE A 85 22.40 -13.69 -6.38
CA ILE A 85 23.66 -13.17 -6.90
C ILE A 85 24.52 -12.71 -5.73
N ASP A 86 25.84 -12.92 -5.85
CA ASP A 86 26.82 -12.26 -5.02
C ASP A 86 26.47 -10.76 -4.91
N PRO A 87 26.35 -10.19 -3.69
CA PRO A 87 26.07 -8.79 -3.50
C PRO A 87 26.90 -7.91 -4.43
N ALA A 88 28.20 -8.18 -4.60
CA ALA A 88 29.10 -7.41 -5.46
C ALA A 88 28.58 -7.16 -6.89
N LEU A 89 27.60 -7.93 -7.39
CA LEU A 89 27.04 -7.82 -8.73
C LEU A 89 25.59 -7.31 -8.77
N TRP A 90 24.99 -6.97 -7.65
CA TRP A 90 23.61 -6.46 -7.62
C TRP A 90 23.42 -5.16 -8.40
N HIS A 91 24.48 -4.36 -8.52
CA HIS A 91 24.49 -3.09 -9.26
C HIS A 91 24.32 -3.25 -10.78
N PHE A 92 24.57 -4.45 -11.33
CA PHE A 92 24.36 -4.71 -12.76
C PHE A 92 22.86 -4.73 -13.10
N SER A 93 22.53 -4.19 -14.28
CA SER A 93 21.17 -4.22 -14.85
C SER A 93 20.85 -5.55 -15.49
N TRP A 94 20.64 -6.56 -14.66
CA TRP A 94 20.17 -7.89 -15.06
C TRP A 94 18.85 -7.84 -15.84
N GLU A 95 18.05 -6.78 -15.68
CA GLU A 95 16.88 -6.44 -16.50
C GLU A 95 17.16 -6.38 -18.00
N LEU A 96 18.42 -6.19 -18.38
CA LEU A 96 18.86 -6.12 -19.77
C LEU A 96 19.19 -7.48 -20.37
N LEU A 97 19.09 -8.58 -19.63
CA LEU A 97 19.24 -9.93 -20.16
C LEU A 97 18.32 -10.13 -21.37
N PHE A 98 18.91 -10.36 -22.54
CA PHE A 98 18.19 -10.51 -23.80
C PHE A 98 18.34 -11.93 -24.35
N ASP A 99 17.20 -12.58 -24.55
CA ASP A 99 17.13 -13.88 -25.19
C ASP A 99 16.90 -13.69 -26.70
N LYS A 100 17.91 -14.03 -27.49
CA LYS A 100 17.90 -13.90 -28.96
C LYS A 100 16.90 -14.85 -29.63
N GLU A 101 16.58 -15.98 -29.03
CA GLU A 101 15.65 -16.95 -29.61
C GLU A 101 14.21 -16.50 -29.44
N VAL A 102 13.90 -15.91 -28.28
CA VAL A 102 12.59 -15.28 -28.02
C VAL A 102 12.52 -13.88 -28.65
N GLY A 103 13.66 -13.30 -29.02
CA GLY A 103 13.76 -11.95 -29.58
C GLY A 103 13.37 -10.88 -28.56
N SER A 104 13.73 -11.07 -27.29
CA SER A 104 13.28 -10.15 -26.24
C SER A 104 14.10 -10.18 -24.96
N PHE A 105 14.01 -9.09 -24.19
CA PHE A 105 14.43 -9.05 -22.80
C PHE A 105 13.63 -10.04 -21.93
N LEU A 106 14.33 -10.67 -20.98
CA LEU A 106 13.77 -11.62 -20.03
C LEU A 106 12.86 -10.95 -19.00
N ASP A 107 13.25 -9.76 -18.53
CA ASP A 107 12.46 -8.97 -17.60
C ASP A 107 11.19 -8.45 -18.28
N ARG A 108 10.07 -9.05 -17.90
CA ARG A 108 8.74 -8.69 -18.39
C ARG A 108 7.76 -8.63 -17.24
N SER A 109 6.66 -7.92 -17.42
CA SER A 109 5.57 -7.85 -16.43
C SER A 109 5.02 -9.20 -15.99
N SER A 110 5.07 -10.23 -16.84
CA SER A 110 4.64 -11.59 -16.50
C SER A 110 5.75 -12.45 -15.88
N ARG A 111 7.01 -12.00 -15.95
CA ARG A 111 8.21 -12.70 -15.47
C ARG A 111 9.26 -11.67 -15.03
N PRO A 112 9.01 -10.95 -13.92
CA PRO A 112 9.92 -9.91 -13.46
C PRO A 112 11.20 -10.53 -12.91
N ILE A 113 12.30 -9.81 -13.07
CA ILE A 113 13.57 -10.11 -12.40
C ILE A 113 13.54 -9.58 -10.97
N VAL A 114 13.84 -10.45 -10.01
CA VAL A 114 13.86 -10.15 -8.57
C VAL A 114 15.23 -10.55 -8.00
N ARG A 115 15.90 -9.62 -7.30
CA ARG A 115 17.12 -9.90 -6.54
C ARG A 115 16.73 -10.25 -5.11
N TYR A 116 17.21 -11.40 -4.63
CA TYR A 116 16.94 -11.80 -3.25
C TYR A 116 18.08 -11.44 -2.33
N VAL A 117 17.75 -10.96 -1.14
CA VAL A 117 18.70 -10.65 -0.08
C VAL A 117 18.43 -11.54 1.14
N GLY A 118 19.51 -12.08 1.71
CA GLY A 118 19.47 -12.94 2.90
C GLY A 118 19.56 -14.44 2.59
N GLU A 119 19.66 -15.23 3.66
CA GLU A 119 19.64 -16.69 3.57
C GLU A 119 18.19 -17.21 3.44
N GLN A 120 18.01 -18.24 2.62
CA GLN A 120 16.71 -18.84 2.35
C GLN A 120 16.14 -19.48 3.63
N SER A 121 15.16 -18.83 4.26
CA SER A 121 14.40 -19.44 5.35
C SER A 121 13.42 -20.49 4.80
N SER A 122 13.21 -21.56 5.56
CA SER A 122 12.30 -22.65 5.20
C SER A 122 10.81 -22.29 5.27
N SER A 123 10.45 -21.10 5.77
CA SER A 123 9.07 -20.61 5.80
C SER A 123 8.96 -19.25 5.12
N LEU A 124 8.18 -19.19 4.04
CA LEU A 124 7.76 -17.95 3.41
C LEU A 124 6.58 -17.37 4.21
N ASP A 125 6.84 -16.36 5.04
CA ASP A 125 5.76 -15.60 5.63
C ASP A 125 5.16 -14.70 4.55
N THR A 126 3.85 -14.88 4.29
CA THR A 126 3.13 -13.96 3.42
C THR A 126 2.71 -12.77 4.24
N LEU A 127 3.29 -11.62 3.92
CA LEU A 127 3.05 -10.44 4.69
C LEU A 127 1.71 -9.82 4.25
N CYS A 128 0.70 -9.93 5.11
CA CYS A 128 -0.62 -9.35 4.91
C CYS A 128 -0.69 -8.01 5.62
N LEU A 129 -0.80 -6.92 4.86
CA LEU A 129 -1.09 -5.60 5.42
C LEU A 129 -2.55 -5.49 5.80
N GLU A 130 -2.83 -5.11 7.05
CA GLU A 130 -4.19 -4.83 7.51
C GLU A 130 -4.76 -3.57 6.83
N THR A 131 -3.95 -2.53 6.63
CA THR A 131 -4.33 -1.33 5.88
C THR A 131 -3.07 -0.65 5.30
N PRO A 132 -3.03 -0.32 4.00
CA PRO A 132 -1.86 0.31 3.40
C PRO A 132 -1.80 1.79 3.76
N GLN A 133 -0.74 2.18 4.46
CA GLN A 133 -0.40 3.57 4.72
C GLN A 133 0.87 3.89 3.95
N MET A 134 0.73 4.79 2.98
CA MET A 134 1.84 5.30 2.21
C MET A 134 2.22 6.70 2.68
N LEU A 135 3.51 6.89 2.93
CA LEU A 135 4.10 8.22 3.01
C LEU A 135 4.90 8.48 1.73
N PHE A 136 4.53 9.54 1.03
CA PHE A 136 5.27 10.05 -0.11
C PHE A 136 6.06 11.29 0.29
N MET A 137 7.33 11.29 -0.07
CA MET A 137 8.21 12.43 0.09
C MET A 137 8.85 12.79 -1.25
N GLY A 138 8.72 14.05 -1.64
CA GLY A 138 9.56 14.65 -2.66
C GLY A 138 10.49 15.69 -2.02
N THR A 139 11.74 15.73 -2.46
CA THR A 139 12.67 16.80 -2.12
C THR A 139 13.44 17.26 -3.35
N ASP A 140 13.38 18.56 -3.62
CA ASP A 140 14.20 19.26 -4.62
C ASP A 140 14.95 20.46 -3.99
N PRO A 141 16.19 20.27 -3.49
CA PRO A 141 17.09 21.30 -2.96
C PRO A 141 17.28 22.53 -3.85
N PHE A 142 16.92 22.43 -5.13
CA PHE A 142 17.03 23.53 -6.08
C PHE A 142 15.71 24.27 -6.31
N ASP A 143 14.73 24.07 -5.42
CA ASP A 143 13.45 24.75 -5.37
C ASP A 143 12.73 24.80 -6.73
N ARG A 144 12.59 23.61 -7.35
CA ARG A 144 11.77 23.42 -8.55
C ARG A 144 10.46 22.74 -8.14
N PRO A 145 9.50 23.49 -7.56
CA PRO A 145 8.29 22.94 -6.94
C PRO A 145 7.40 22.10 -7.88
N THR A 146 7.60 22.20 -9.19
CA THR A 146 6.84 21.44 -10.20
C THR A 146 7.07 19.93 -10.10
N ARG A 147 8.26 19.48 -9.69
CA ARG A 147 8.64 18.06 -9.83
C ARG A 147 8.03 17.15 -8.77
N GLU A 148 8.00 17.59 -7.52
CA GLU A 148 7.43 16.79 -6.42
C GLU A 148 5.91 16.63 -6.58
N SER A 149 5.24 17.71 -6.98
CA SER A 149 3.80 17.73 -7.21
C SER A 149 3.42 16.83 -8.39
N GLU A 150 4.16 16.87 -9.50
CA GLU A 150 3.93 15.99 -10.65
C GLU A 150 4.03 14.49 -10.30
N GLN A 151 4.96 14.12 -9.41
CA GLN A 151 5.14 12.73 -9.00
C GLN A 151 4.08 12.27 -8.01
N PHE A 152 3.73 13.09 -7.01
CA PHE A 152 2.61 12.79 -6.13
C PHE A 152 1.29 12.71 -6.91
N ASP A 153 1.09 13.61 -7.87
CA ASP A 153 -0.04 13.59 -8.79
C ASP A 153 -0.02 12.36 -9.68
N ALA A 154 1.15 11.83 -10.05
CA ALA A 154 1.26 10.58 -10.79
C ALA A 154 0.76 9.38 -9.96
N ILE A 155 1.13 9.30 -8.67
CA ILE A 155 0.60 8.29 -7.74
C ILE A 155 -0.92 8.42 -7.66
N THR A 156 -1.41 9.63 -7.38
CA THR A 156 -2.84 9.89 -7.20
C THR A 156 -3.65 9.66 -8.49
N ARG A 157 -3.12 10.00 -9.66
CA ARG A 157 -3.77 9.74 -10.96
C ARG A 157 -3.72 8.27 -11.38
N SER A 158 -2.73 7.51 -10.91
CA SER A 158 -2.60 6.09 -11.23
C SER A 158 -3.71 5.24 -10.58
N ALA A 159 -4.27 5.69 -9.47
CA ALA A 159 -5.35 4.99 -8.77
C ALA A 159 -6.66 4.99 -9.59
N PRO A 160 -7.24 3.82 -9.90
CA PRO A 160 -8.58 3.70 -10.45
C PRO A 160 -9.63 4.52 -9.68
N ALA A 161 -10.60 5.06 -10.41
CA ALA A 161 -11.63 5.95 -9.84
C ALA A 161 -12.42 5.30 -8.69
N GLN A 162 -12.58 3.98 -8.70
CA GLN A 162 -13.24 3.26 -7.60
C GLN A 162 -12.48 3.34 -6.27
N TYR A 163 -11.15 3.41 -6.27
CA TYR A 163 -10.37 3.47 -5.03
C TYR A 163 -10.36 4.85 -4.40
N LYS A 164 -10.45 5.89 -5.22
CA LYS A 164 -10.61 7.27 -4.76
C LYS A 164 -11.90 7.49 -3.96
N LYS A 165 -12.85 6.55 -4.06
CA LYS A 165 -14.10 6.56 -3.31
C LYS A 165 -14.00 5.82 -1.98
N ILE A 166 -12.92 5.08 -1.70
CA ILE A 166 -12.73 4.39 -0.42
C ILE A 166 -12.58 5.47 0.67
N PRO A 167 -13.42 5.46 1.72
CA PRO A 167 -13.26 6.37 2.86
C PRO A 167 -11.85 6.26 3.43
N GLY A 168 -11.17 7.40 3.58
CA GLY A 168 -9.78 7.44 4.03
C GLY A 168 -8.75 7.16 2.93
N PHE A 169 -9.11 7.07 1.64
CA PHE A 169 -8.13 6.93 0.54
C PHE A 169 -7.04 8.03 0.57
N THR A 170 -7.41 9.26 0.95
CA THR A 170 -6.46 10.35 1.18
C THR A 170 -5.56 10.12 2.41
N ASN A 171 -6.03 9.36 3.40
CA ASN A 171 -5.25 8.96 4.57
C ASN A 171 -4.34 7.75 4.25
N LEU A 172 -4.61 7.01 3.16
CA LEU A 172 -3.71 5.97 2.63
C LEU A 172 -2.51 6.58 1.90
N LEU A 173 -2.59 7.87 1.52
CA LEU A 173 -1.57 8.59 0.76
C LEU A 173 -1.26 9.93 1.45
N THR A 174 -0.34 9.92 2.40
CA THR A 174 0.14 11.15 3.02
C THR A 174 1.32 11.68 2.21
N LYS A 175 1.24 12.94 1.75
CA LYS A 175 2.41 13.67 1.29
C LYS A 175 3.01 14.36 2.51
N VAL A 176 4.34 14.30 2.67
CA VAL A 176 5.05 15.07 3.70
C VAL A 176 4.58 16.53 3.63
N SER A 177 4.16 17.08 4.78
CA SER A 177 3.52 18.39 4.85
C SER A 177 4.38 19.44 4.15
N SER A 178 3.84 20.19 3.19
CA SER A 178 4.57 21.29 2.53
C SER A 178 4.54 22.59 3.33
N ASN A 179 3.84 22.62 4.46
CA ASN A 179 3.69 23.81 5.31
C ASN A 179 4.84 23.86 6.32
N PHE A 180 6.02 24.27 5.86
CA PHE A 180 7.20 24.40 6.71
C PHE A 180 7.33 25.82 7.26
N SER A 181 7.68 25.95 8.53
CA SER A 181 8.24 27.20 9.04
C SER A 181 9.63 27.39 8.43
N PRO A 182 10.09 28.63 8.13
CA PRO A 182 11.47 28.87 7.68
C PRO A 182 12.55 28.34 8.63
N SER A 183 12.18 28.05 9.89
CA SER A 183 13.07 27.47 10.90
C SER A 183 13.27 25.97 10.80
N ASP A 184 12.42 25.25 10.06
CA ASP A 184 12.34 23.79 10.16
C ASP A 184 13.06 23.15 8.96
N SER A 185 13.88 22.12 9.22
CA SER A 185 14.46 21.29 8.15
C SER A 185 13.42 20.34 7.58
N GLN A 186 13.37 20.16 6.25
CA GLN A 186 12.50 19.17 5.62
C GLN A 186 12.76 17.74 6.16
N TRP A 187 13.98 17.45 6.62
CA TRP A 187 14.31 16.19 7.29
C TRP A 187 13.54 16.02 8.61
N ASP A 188 13.51 17.05 9.45
CA ASP A 188 12.81 17.00 10.74
C ASP A 188 11.30 16.79 10.55
N ILE A 189 10.69 17.48 9.59
CA ILE A 189 9.27 17.25 9.28
C ILE A 189 9.05 15.84 8.74
N PHE A 190 9.93 15.36 7.84
CA PHE A 190 9.84 14.00 7.34
C PHE A 190 9.90 12.96 8.48
N VAL A 191 10.81 13.13 9.43
CA VAL A 191 10.93 12.26 10.60
C VAL A 191 9.66 12.33 11.46
N ASN A 192 9.12 13.53 11.72
CA ASN A 192 7.87 13.69 12.46
C ASN A 192 6.68 13.02 11.76
N ASP A 193 6.52 13.23 10.45
CA ASP A 193 5.46 12.62 9.64
C ASP A 193 5.60 11.09 9.61
N LEU A 194 6.83 10.57 9.58
CA LEU A 194 7.07 9.13 9.71
C LEU A 194 6.58 8.57 11.06
N TRP A 195 6.85 9.28 12.17
CA TRP A 195 6.40 8.87 13.51
C TRP A 195 4.88 8.96 13.68
N GLU A 196 4.25 9.96 13.06
CA GLU A 196 2.80 10.17 13.12
C GLU A 196 2.05 9.18 12.23
N VAL A 197 2.45 9.07 10.96
CA VAL A 197 1.75 8.26 9.95
C VAL A 197 2.03 6.78 10.13
N LYS A 198 3.25 6.41 10.55
CA LYS A 198 3.75 5.02 10.62
C LYS A 198 3.48 4.24 9.34
N PRO A 199 3.98 4.71 8.19
CA PRO A 199 3.67 4.12 6.91
C PRO A 199 4.25 2.72 6.79
N ASN A 200 3.54 1.83 6.11
CA ASN A 200 4.08 0.55 5.67
C ASN A 200 4.62 0.59 4.22
N ILE A 201 4.26 1.63 3.46
CA ILE A 201 4.89 1.95 2.17
C ILE A 201 5.54 3.33 2.25
N LEU A 202 6.84 3.41 2.01
CA LEU A 202 7.58 4.67 1.98
C LEU A 202 8.11 4.92 0.57
N HIS A 203 7.74 6.05 -0.04
CA HIS A 203 8.28 6.47 -1.33
C HIS A 203 8.99 7.80 -1.19
N ILE A 204 10.29 7.79 -1.46
CA ILE A 204 11.14 8.98 -1.42
C ILE A 204 11.68 9.27 -2.82
N VAL A 205 11.48 10.51 -3.23
CA VAL A 205 12.02 11.11 -4.44
C VAL A 205 12.97 12.21 -4.00
N ALA A 206 14.27 11.97 -4.14
CA ALA A 206 15.29 12.90 -3.68
C ALA A 206 16.46 12.98 -4.65
N HIS A 207 17.27 14.03 -4.48
CA HIS A 207 18.63 14.02 -5.02
C HIS A 207 19.55 13.26 -4.06
N GLY A 208 20.56 12.60 -4.62
CA GLY A 208 21.64 11.98 -3.85
C GLY A 208 22.94 12.73 -4.07
N SER A 209 23.74 12.93 -3.03
CA SER A 209 25.11 13.45 -3.18
C SER A 209 26.09 12.29 -3.41
N GLY A 210 25.93 11.61 -4.53
CA GLY A 210 26.69 10.39 -4.84
C GLY A 210 26.09 9.16 -4.17
N ALA A 211 26.94 8.22 -3.75
CA ALA A 211 26.53 6.89 -3.29
C ALA A 211 26.16 6.78 -1.81
N ASN A 212 26.22 7.87 -1.02
CA ASN A 212 26.25 7.75 0.45
C ASN A 212 25.19 8.55 1.23
N SER A 213 24.44 9.45 0.57
CA SER A 213 23.50 10.31 1.27
C SER A 213 22.36 10.83 0.39
N LEU A 214 21.26 11.13 1.06
CA LEU A 214 20.09 11.82 0.57
C LEU A 214 20.23 13.32 0.84
N ILE A 215 19.77 14.16 -0.08
CA ILE A 215 19.76 15.62 0.11
C ILE A 215 18.33 16.07 0.33
N PHE A 216 18.10 16.77 1.44
CA PHE A 216 16.82 17.34 1.87
C PHE A 216 16.85 18.86 1.77
N ASN A 217 15.67 19.46 1.63
CA ASN A 217 15.56 20.92 1.60
C ASN A 217 15.82 21.50 2.99
N ASP A 218 16.73 22.46 3.06
CA ASP A 218 16.94 23.31 4.23
C ASP A 218 16.76 24.76 3.77
N LEU A 219 15.68 25.40 4.20
CA LEU A 219 15.37 26.78 3.80
C LEU A 219 16.42 27.78 4.32
N ASN A 220 17.19 27.39 5.35
CA ASN A 220 18.28 28.20 5.89
C ASN A 220 19.60 27.99 5.14
N ASN A 221 19.71 26.96 4.30
CA ASN A 221 20.94 26.60 3.60
C ASN A 221 20.70 26.27 2.13
N SER A 222 21.27 27.10 1.25
CA SER A 222 21.20 26.92 -0.21
C SER A 222 21.75 25.59 -0.77
N VAL A 223 22.44 24.80 0.06
CA VAL A 223 23.07 23.53 -0.34
C VAL A 223 22.20 22.31 -0.01
N GLY A 224 21.13 22.50 0.79
CA GLY A 224 20.33 21.41 1.36
C GLY A 224 21.04 20.69 2.51
N GLU A 225 20.26 19.99 3.33
CA GLU A 225 20.77 19.13 4.39
C GLU A 225 21.12 17.74 3.83
N GLN A 226 22.33 17.25 4.13
CA GLN A 226 22.78 15.92 3.69
C GLN A 226 22.58 14.89 4.80
N ILE A 227 21.74 13.89 4.52
CA ILE A 227 21.46 12.78 5.44
C ILE A 227 22.15 11.53 4.91
N THR A 228 23.09 10.99 5.68
CA THR A 228 23.77 9.73 5.32
C THR A 228 22.79 8.57 5.27
N TYR A 229 23.06 7.58 4.41
CA TYR A 229 22.24 6.36 4.39
C TYR A 229 22.23 5.62 5.72
N HIS A 230 23.33 5.66 6.49
CA HIS A 230 23.34 5.12 7.85
C HIS A 230 22.34 5.87 8.77
N GLY A 231 22.36 7.20 8.75
CA GLY A 231 21.39 8.00 9.51
C GLY A 231 19.94 7.71 9.09
N PHE A 232 19.70 7.60 7.79
CA PHE A 232 18.39 7.24 7.25
C PHE A 232 17.93 5.83 7.68
N VAL A 233 18.82 4.84 7.59
CA VAL A 233 18.54 3.45 8.00
C VAL A 233 18.22 3.38 9.49
N ASN A 234 18.96 4.09 10.35
CA ASN A 234 18.70 4.12 11.79
C ASN A 234 17.29 4.61 12.11
N ILE A 235 16.82 5.66 11.42
CA ILE A 235 15.44 6.14 11.59
C ILE A 235 14.42 5.08 11.15
N LEU A 236 14.65 4.39 10.03
CA LEU A 236 13.76 3.32 9.58
C LEU A 236 13.74 2.11 10.53
N GLU A 237 14.88 1.76 11.09
CA GLU A 237 15.02 0.73 12.13
C GLU A 237 14.19 1.08 13.37
N GLU A 238 14.28 2.33 13.84
CA GLU A 238 13.52 2.83 14.99
C GLU A 238 12.01 2.84 14.77
N ILE A 239 11.55 3.21 13.57
CA ILE A 239 10.12 3.23 13.22
C ILE A 239 9.56 1.80 13.09
N GLY A 240 10.32 0.89 12.48
CA GLY A 240 10.05 -0.55 12.45
C GLY A 240 8.81 -1.02 11.68
N CYS A 241 8.00 -0.12 11.09
CA CYS A 241 6.75 -0.47 10.41
C CYS A 241 6.81 -0.45 8.87
N VAL A 242 7.88 0.08 8.28
CA VAL A 242 8.02 0.18 6.82
C VAL A 242 8.34 -1.19 6.23
N GLN A 243 7.59 -1.59 5.20
CA GLN A 243 7.73 -2.90 4.55
C GLN A 243 8.08 -2.81 3.06
N LEU A 244 7.65 -1.74 2.39
CA LEU A 244 8.10 -1.40 1.04
C LEU A 244 8.76 -0.02 1.06
N LEU A 245 10.02 0.03 0.62
CA LEU A 245 10.72 1.27 0.34
C LEU A 245 10.88 1.45 -1.17
N VAL A 246 10.40 2.57 -1.71
CA VAL A 246 10.65 3.00 -3.08
C VAL A 246 11.53 4.24 -3.05
N LEU A 247 12.83 4.07 -3.35
CA LEU A 247 13.82 5.13 -3.27
C LEU A 247 14.24 5.56 -4.68
N THR A 248 13.54 6.55 -5.23
CA THR A 248 13.80 7.10 -6.57
C THR A 248 14.87 8.19 -6.51
N VAL A 249 16.08 7.77 -6.16
CA VAL A 249 17.24 8.65 -6.02
C VAL A 249 18.29 8.20 -7.00
N CYS A 250 18.82 9.12 -7.82
CA CYS A 250 19.83 8.80 -8.82
C CYS A 250 20.98 8.00 -8.18
N LYS A 251 21.35 6.87 -8.78
CA LYS A 251 22.47 6.04 -8.31
C LYS A 251 22.29 5.54 -6.85
N SER A 252 21.07 5.41 -6.33
CA SER A 252 20.84 4.84 -5.00
C SER A 252 21.27 3.38 -4.84
N ASN A 253 21.40 2.66 -5.95
CA ASN A 253 21.97 1.32 -5.99
C ASN A 253 23.44 1.29 -6.46
N TYR A 254 24.11 2.43 -6.49
CA TYR A 254 25.49 2.50 -6.96
C TYR A 254 26.45 2.01 -5.88
N PHE A 255 27.39 1.18 -6.31
CA PHE A 255 28.36 0.55 -5.43
C PHE A 255 29.70 1.31 -5.49
N PHE A 256 30.20 1.71 -4.32
CA PHE A 256 31.64 1.91 -4.12
C PHE A 256 32.15 0.72 -3.33
N LEU A 257 33.34 0.21 -3.69
CA LEU A 257 34.00 -0.97 -3.11
C LEU A 257 34.13 -0.95 -1.57
N GLU A 258 33.89 0.19 -0.93
CA GLU A 258 34.09 0.43 0.51
C GLU A 258 32.80 0.41 1.35
N TYR A 259 31.61 0.29 0.76
CA TYR A 259 30.35 0.33 1.50
C TYR A 259 29.48 -0.91 1.26
N PRO A 260 28.86 -1.48 2.32
CA PRO A 260 27.82 -2.49 2.13
C PRO A 260 26.72 -1.88 1.26
N GLN A 261 26.18 -2.68 0.36
CA GLN A 261 25.17 -2.20 -0.57
C GLN A 261 23.95 -1.73 0.19
N LEU A 262 23.41 -0.58 -0.19
CA LEU A 262 22.29 0.05 0.52
C LEU A 262 21.14 -0.93 0.76
N ALA A 263 20.81 -1.76 -0.23
CA ALA A 263 19.79 -2.80 -0.10
C ALA A 263 20.12 -3.81 1.03
N GLN A 264 21.37 -4.29 1.10
CA GLN A 264 21.82 -5.20 2.15
C GLN A 264 21.73 -4.54 3.53
N LEU A 265 22.26 -3.33 3.66
CA LEU A 265 22.21 -2.56 4.92
C LEU A 265 20.76 -2.35 5.38
N LEU A 266 19.86 -1.99 4.46
CA LEU A 266 18.45 -1.80 4.75
C LEU A 266 17.80 -3.11 5.22
N PHE A 267 18.03 -4.24 4.56
CA PHE A 267 17.45 -5.52 5.00
C PHE A 267 18.03 -6.05 6.31
N GLU A 268 19.30 -5.81 6.59
CA GLU A 268 19.95 -6.23 7.84
C GLU A 268 19.46 -5.43 9.05
N LYS A 269 19.02 -4.19 8.85
CA LYS A 269 18.70 -3.24 9.93
C LYS A 269 17.21 -2.93 10.06
N THR A 270 16.38 -3.31 9.10
CA THR A 270 14.97 -2.90 9.09
C THR A 270 14.05 -4.09 8.80
N ASN A 271 12.76 -3.87 9.01
CA ASN A 271 11.71 -4.84 8.68
C ASN A 271 11.24 -4.75 7.22
N LEU A 272 12.03 -4.12 6.34
CA LEU A 272 11.71 -4.03 4.92
C LEU A 272 11.60 -5.42 4.31
N SER A 273 10.54 -5.64 3.55
CA SER A 273 10.28 -6.88 2.80
C SER A 273 10.64 -6.72 1.32
N ALA A 274 10.50 -5.50 0.80
CA ALA A 274 10.89 -5.13 -0.55
C ALA A 274 11.49 -3.73 -0.61
N ILE A 275 12.46 -3.56 -1.51
CA ILE A 275 13.14 -2.29 -1.76
C ILE A 275 13.24 -2.08 -3.27
N VAL A 276 12.82 -0.92 -3.74
CA VAL A 276 13.05 -0.45 -5.11
C VAL A 276 14.10 0.65 -5.07
N LEU A 277 15.24 0.41 -5.74
CA LEU A 277 16.34 1.37 -5.88
C LEU A 277 16.58 1.73 -7.35
N MET A 278 17.41 2.73 -7.62
CA MET A 278 17.80 3.17 -8.96
C MET A 278 19.27 2.86 -9.24
N ALA A 279 19.53 2.09 -10.27
CA ALA A 279 20.87 1.67 -10.69
C ALA A 279 21.71 2.76 -11.35
N SER A 280 21.07 3.84 -11.78
CA SER A 280 21.69 4.91 -12.55
C SER A 280 20.99 6.23 -12.28
N GLU A 281 21.47 7.27 -12.94
CA GLU A 281 20.70 8.50 -13.09
C GLU A 281 19.41 8.23 -13.86
N ILE A 282 18.34 8.89 -13.44
CA ILE A 282 17.02 8.81 -14.06
C ILE A 282 16.41 10.20 -14.15
N GLY A 283 15.98 10.59 -15.34
CA GLY A 283 15.37 11.90 -15.56
C GLY A 283 13.99 11.99 -14.90
N ALA A 284 13.61 13.19 -14.44
CA ALA A 284 12.34 13.44 -13.74
C ALA A 284 11.10 12.92 -14.50
N SER A 285 11.07 13.06 -15.83
CA SER A 285 9.97 12.54 -16.67
C SER A 285 9.89 11.02 -16.66
N SER A 286 11.03 10.33 -16.55
CA SER A 286 11.10 8.87 -16.45
C SER A 286 10.73 8.39 -15.06
N VAL A 287 11.14 9.11 -13.99
CA VAL A 287 10.66 8.83 -12.63
C VAL A 287 9.15 8.98 -12.54
N THR A 288 8.58 10.08 -13.07
CA THR A 288 7.13 10.30 -13.07
C THR A 288 6.37 9.18 -13.78
N LYS A 289 6.87 8.72 -14.94
CA LYS A 289 6.29 7.59 -15.67
C LYS A 289 6.43 6.28 -14.90
N PHE A 290 7.61 6.01 -14.35
CA PHE A 290 7.85 4.85 -13.50
C PHE A 290 6.84 4.81 -12.36
N THR A 291 6.78 5.88 -11.57
CA THR A 291 5.84 6.07 -10.46
C THR A 291 4.40 5.83 -10.91
N TYR A 292 3.96 6.46 -12.00
CA TYR A 292 2.61 6.26 -12.53
C TYR A 292 2.31 4.78 -12.82
N TYR A 293 3.14 4.11 -13.61
CA TYR A 293 2.85 2.72 -14.02
C TYR A 293 3.04 1.72 -12.90
N PHE A 294 4.01 1.95 -12.02
CA PHE A 294 4.27 1.11 -10.86
C PHE A 294 3.06 1.11 -9.93
N TYR A 295 2.58 2.29 -9.52
CA TYR A 295 1.40 2.36 -8.67
C TYR A 295 0.13 1.97 -9.42
N TYR A 296 -0.02 2.28 -10.70
CA TYR A 296 -1.15 1.80 -11.50
C TYR A 296 -1.28 0.27 -11.45
N ALA A 297 -0.16 -0.44 -11.56
CA ALA A 297 -0.11 -1.88 -11.45
C ALA A 297 -0.42 -2.36 -10.03
N LEU A 298 0.20 -1.76 -9.01
CA LEU A 298 -0.07 -2.08 -7.60
C LEU A 298 -1.55 -1.91 -7.25
N TRP A 299 -2.16 -0.79 -7.64
CA TRP A 299 -3.59 -0.52 -7.45
C TRP A 299 -4.49 -1.56 -8.13
N ARG A 300 -3.99 -2.29 -9.13
CA ARG A 300 -4.73 -3.37 -9.79
C ARG A 300 -4.46 -4.76 -9.19
N GLY A 301 -3.95 -4.81 -7.96
CA GLY A 301 -3.73 -6.07 -7.24
C GLY A 301 -2.48 -6.82 -7.69
N ARG A 302 -1.62 -6.21 -8.51
CA ARG A 302 -0.36 -6.85 -8.90
C ARG A 302 0.62 -6.85 -7.73
N SER A 303 1.40 -7.92 -7.59
CA SER A 303 2.53 -7.96 -6.66
C SER A 303 3.57 -6.88 -6.99
N VAL A 304 4.44 -6.53 -6.03
CA VAL A 304 5.53 -5.56 -6.26
C VAL A 304 6.41 -5.96 -7.44
N ALA A 305 6.82 -7.22 -7.52
CA ALA A 305 7.55 -7.78 -8.66
C ALA A 305 6.81 -7.59 -9.99
N SER A 306 5.52 -7.92 -10.05
CA SER A 306 4.73 -7.77 -11.27
C SER A 306 4.51 -6.30 -11.64
N ALA A 307 4.42 -5.42 -10.64
CA ALA A 307 4.24 -3.98 -10.81
C ALA A 307 5.50 -3.30 -11.35
N ILE A 308 6.68 -3.67 -10.86
CA ILE A 308 7.94 -3.15 -11.41
C ILE A 308 8.11 -3.61 -12.86
N GLY A 309 7.90 -4.90 -13.16
CA GLY A 309 7.98 -5.41 -14.53
C GLY A 309 6.98 -4.73 -15.48
N TYR A 310 5.76 -4.45 -15.00
CA TYR A 310 4.78 -3.66 -15.75
C TYR A 310 5.25 -2.22 -16.00
N ALA A 311 5.79 -1.54 -15.00
CA ALA A 311 6.31 -0.19 -15.17
C ALA A 311 7.43 -0.14 -16.21
N ARG A 312 8.36 -1.10 -16.14
CA ARG A 312 9.46 -1.24 -17.11
C ARG A 312 8.95 -1.53 -18.52
N ASP A 313 7.98 -2.44 -18.69
CA ASP A 313 7.35 -2.72 -19.99
C ASP A 313 6.67 -1.48 -20.59
N GLN A 314 5.91 -0.73 -19.79
CA GLN A 314 5.26 0.50 -20.24
C GLN A 314 6.27 1.59 -20.59
N MET A 315 7.31 1.75 -19.77
CA MET A 315 8.40 2.67 -20.07
C MET A 315 9.10 2.28 -21.36
N ARG A 316 9.49 1.01 -21.53
CA ARG A 316 10.15 0.49 -22.74
C ARG A 316 9.31 0.70 -24.00
N THR A 317 8.01 0.40 -23.95
CA THR A 317 7.11 0.58 -25.11
C THR A 317 6.91 2.06 -25.46
N GLN A 318 6.86 2.97 -24.49
CA GLN A 318 6.76 4.41 -24.78
C GLN A 318 8.10 5.04 -25.17
N ILE A 319 9.19 4.51 -24.62
CA ILE A 319 10.56 4.93 -24.89
C ILE A 319 11.09 4.31 -26.18
N SER A 320 10.39 3.36 -26.81
CA SER A 320 10.70 2.89 -28.18
C SER A 320 10.80 4.02 -29.23
N ARG A 321 10.36 5.25 -28.90
CA ARG A 321 10.58 6.46 -29.71
C ARG A 321 11.94 7.15 -29.48
N ASN A 322 12.58 6.92 -28.33
CA ASN A 322 13.83 7.58 -27.87
C ASN A 322 14.93 6.59 -27.42
N PHE A 323 14.72 5.28 -27.47
CA PHE A 323 15.66 4.18 -27.16
C PHE A 323 16.42 4.26 -25.83
N SER A 324 15.89 4.98 -24.86
CA SER A 324 16.54 5.16 -23.55
C SER A 324 16.52 3.88 -22.70
N LEU A 325 17.64 3.62 -22.01
CA LEU A 325 17.82 2.54 -21.04
C LEU A 325 17.16 2.81 -19.67
N LEU A 326 16.52 3.96 -19.49
CA LEU A 326 15.98 4.38 -18.18
C LEU A 326 14.89 3.46 -17.64
N TRP A 327 14.27 2.63 -18.49
CA TRP A 327 13.34 1.58 -18.03
C TRP A 327 14.05 0.49 -17.23
N SER A 328 15.35 0.26 -17.43
CA SER A 328 16.14 -0.75 -16.70
C SER A 328 16.74 -0.22 -15.39
N THR A 329 16.52 1.06 -15.08
CA THR A 329 17.10 1.73 -13.91
C THR A 329 16.45 1.33 -12.59
N PRO A 330 15.10 1.27 -12.45
CA PRO A 330 14.47 0.80 -11.22
C PRO A 330 14.82 -0.68 -11.03
N MET A 331 15.32 -1.06 -9.86
CA MET A 331 15.71 -2.42 -9.47
C MET A 331 14.95 -2.85 -8.23
N LEU A 332 14.39 -4.06 -8.26
CA LEU A 332 13.70 -4.64 -7.12
C LEU A 332 14.61 -5.61 -6.38
N TYR A 333 14.63 -5.42 -5.06
CA TYR A 333 15.17 -6.35 -4.10
C TYR A 333 14.05 -6.84 -3.19
N GLU A 334 14.00 -8.14 -2.93
CA GLU A 334 13.08 -8.76 -1.99
C GLU A 334 13.85 -9.57 -0.96
N ARG A 335 13.28 -9.66 0.24
CA ARG A 335 13.73 -10.63 1.23
C ARG A 335 13.30 -12.03 0.82
N ILE A 336 14.20 -13.00 0.91
CA ILE A 336 13.94 -14.36 0.43
C ILE A 336 12.95 -15.14 1.30
N ASP A 337 12.81 -14.73 2.56
CA ASP A 337 11.94 -15.35 3.57
C ASP A 337 10.53 -14.75 3.62
N ILE A 338 10.27 -13.70 2.83
CA ILE A 338 8.99 -12.97 2.85
C ILE A 338 8.49 -12.85 1.42
N ASN A 339 7.19 -13.11 1.19
CA ASN A 339 6.55 -12.71 -0.06
C ASN A 339 5.91 -11.32 0.15
N PRO A 340 6.58 -10.24 -0.28
CA PRO A 340 6.11 -8.90 -0.01
C PRO A 340 4.88 -8.64 -0.88
N PHE A 341 3.74 -8.36 -0.25
CA PHE A 341 2.53 -7.89 -0.93
C PHE A 341 1.99 -8.88 -1.98
N GLY A 342 1.46 -10.03 -1.54
CA GLY A 342 0.76 -11.00 -2.41
C GLY A 342 -0.47 -10.42 -3.13
N ASN A 343 -1.57 -11.17 -3.27
CA ASN A 343 -2.81 -10.62 -3.83
C ASN A 343 -3.52 -9.65 -2.86
N TRP A 344 -2.80 -9.06 -1.90
CA TRP A 344 -3.34 -8.32 -0.77
C TRP A 344 -4.25 -7.16 -1.20
N LEU A 345 -3.91 -6.42 -2.26
CA LEU A 345 -4.74 -5.32 -2.71
C LEU A 345 -5.97 -5.83 -3.47
N GLU A 346 -5.88 -6.97 -4.14
CA GLU A 346 -7.06 -7.67 -4.69
C GLU A 346 -7.96 -8.20 -3.57
N GLU A 347 -7.40 -8.76 -2.50
CA GLU A 347 -8.14 -9.22 -1.32
C GLU A 347 -8.75 -8.06 -0.53
N MET A 348 -8.03 -6.96 -0.35
CA MET A 348 -8.52 -5.74 0.28
C MET A 348 -9.65 -5.16 -0.57
N CYS A 349 -9.47 -5.05 -1.88
CA CYS A 349 -10.51 -4.56 -2.77
C CYS A 349 -11.70 -5.50 -2.82
N TYR A 350 -11.49 -6.82 -2.78
CA TYR A 350 -12.57 -7.78 -2.65
C TYR A 350 -13.30 -7.60 -1.31
N LYS A 351 -12.57 -7.43 -0.21
CA LYS A 351 -13.15 -7.17 1.12
C LYS A 351 -13.87 -5.84 1.21
N TYR A 352 -13.43 -4.79 0.52
CA TYR A 352 -14.04 -3.44 0.57
C TYR A 352 -15.14 -3.25 -0.49
N LEU A 353 -14.97 -3.76 -1.71
CA LEU A 353 -15.96 -3.69 -2.79
C LEU A 353 -17.06 -4.73 -2.63
N ASN A 354 -16.76 -5.88 -2.01
CA ASN A 354 -17.73 -6.89 -1.61
C ASN A 354 -17.90 -6.94 -0.09
N ALA A 355 -17.43 -5.91 0.64
CA ALA A 355 -17.92 -5.68 2.00
C ALA A 355 -19.45 -5.62 1.85
N PRO A 356 -20.21 -6.45 2.57
CA PRO A 356 -21.65 -6.33 2.53
C PRO A 356 -21.95 -4.88 2.90
N THR A 357 -22.53 -4.09 2.00
CA THR A 357 -23.19 -2.86 2.43
C THR A 357 -24.08 -3.22 3.61
N ILE A 358 -24.24 -2.33 4.61
CA ILE A 358 -25.29 -2.55 5.62
C ILE A 358 -26.55 -2.81 4.82
N GLN A 359 -26.96 -4.09 4.73
CA GLN A 359 -28.11 -4.46 3.93
C GLN A 359 -29.29 -3.73 4.55
N ASP A 360 -30.17 -3.15 3.74
CA ASP A 360 -31.40 -2.51 4.21
C ASP A 360 -32.11 -3.41 5.24
N GLU A 361 -32.04 -4.73 5.05
CA GLU A 361 -32.52 -5.78 5.95
C GLU A 361 -32.04 -5.64 7.41
N HIS A 362 -30.79 -5.24 7.69
CA HIS A 362 -30.31 -5.05 9.06
C HIS A 362 -30.90 -3.80 9.74
N ILE A 363 -31.11 -2.72 8.97
CA ILE A 363 -31.73 -1.48 9.45
C ILE A 363 -33.23 -1.70 9.60
N GLU A 364 -33.86 -2.37 8.63
CA GLU A 364 -35.26 -2.77 8.67
C GLU A 364 -35.55 -3.68 9.85
N THR A 365 -34.74 -4.73 10.07
CA THR A 365 -34.89 -5.63 11.24
C THR A 365 -34.81 -4.85 12.54
N LEU A 366 -33.85 -3.92 12.67
CA LEU A 366 -33.70 -3.13 13.88
C LEU A 366 -34.88 -2.15 14.07
N HIS A 367 -35.34 -1.52 12.99
CA HIS A 367 -36.53 -0.67 13.00
C HIS A 367 -37.79 -1.45 13.41
N GLU A 368 -38.04 -2.62 12.81
CA GLU A 368 -39.17 -3.50 13.14
C GLU A 368 -39.17 -3.91 14.62
N VAL A 369 -38.02 -4.30 15.16
CA VAL A 369 -37.89 -4.69 16.57
C VAL A 369 -38.20 -3.50 17.50
N VAL A 370 -37.72 -2.30 17.18
CA VAL A 370 -37.97 -1.11 17.99
C VAL A 370 -39.43 -0.65 17.88
N VAL A 371 -40.06 -0.73 16.70
CA VAL A 371 -41.51 -0.47 16.52
C VAL A 371 -42.34 -1.45 17.36
N SER A 372 -42.03 -2.75 17.28
CA SER A 372 -42.72 -3.77 18.08
C SER A 372 -42.57 -3.50 19.58
N LEU A 373 -41.39 -3.09 20.04
CA LEU A 373 -41.16 -2.70 21.44
C LEU A 373 -42.01 -1.48 21.84
N GLN A 374 -42.08 -0.45 20.99
CA GLN A 374 -42.89 0.75 21.23
C GLN A 374 -44.38 0.41 21.35
N ASP A 375 -44.90 -0.45 20.47
CA ASP A 375 -46.28 -0.92 20.50
C ASP A 375 -46.58 -1.65 21.80
N LYS A 376 -45.69 -2.52 22.27
CA LYS A 376 -45.84 -3.22 23.55
C LYS A 376 -45.81 -2.27 24.76
N VAL A 377 -44.97 -1.24 24.72
CA VAL A 377 -44.97 -0.19 25.76
C VAL A 377 -46.27 0.61 25.73
N ASN A 378 -46.85 0.87 24.55
CA ASN A 378 -48.14 1.55 24.41
C ASN A 378 -49.30 0.69 24.91
N ASP A 379 -49.30 -0.62 24.63
CA ASP A 379 -50.30 -1.56 25.14
C ASP A 379 -50.34 -1.60 26.67
N LEU A 380 -49.18 -1.46 27.33
CA LEU A 380 -49.11 -1.35 28.80
C LEU A 380 -49.83 -0.12 29.35
N VAL A 381 -49.95 0.97 28.58
CA VAL A 381 -50.74 2.16 28.97
C VAL A 381 -52.22 1.81 29.05
N LEU A 382 -52.70 1.00 28.11
CA LEU A 382 -54.12 0.65 27.97
C LEU A 382 -54.57 -0.39 29.01
N ILE A 383 -53.64 -1.22 29.51
CA ILE A 383 -53.93 -2.40 30.34
C ILE A 383 -53.50 -2.19 31.81
N HIS A 384 -53.43 -0.94 32.30
CA HIS A 384 -52.93 -0.58 33.64
C HIS A 384 -53.54 -1.42 34.80
N GLU A 385 -54.71 -2.05 34.60
CA GLU A 385 -55.37 -2.89 35.62
C GLU A 385 -55.03 -4.39 35.57
N GLN A 386 -54.48 -4.96 34.48
CA GLN A 386 -54.30 -6.42 34.29
C GLN A 386 -52.85 -6.89 33.99
N ALA A 387 -51.85 -6.13 34.44
CA ALA A 387 -50.41 -6.17 34.09
C ALA A 387 -49.58 -7.50 34.22
N TYR A 388 -50.19 -8.70 34.20
CA TYR A 388 -49.48 -9.96 34.50
C TYR A 388 -48.87 -10.74 33.31
N PRO A 389 -49.39 -10.74 32.06
CA PRO A 389 -48.78 -11.58 31.01
C PRO A 389 -47.69 -10.91 30.16
N PHE A 390 -47.48 -9.59 30.23
CA PHE A 390 -46.62 -8.86 29.25
C PHE A 390 -45.14 -8.74 29.63
N GLN A 391 -44.73 -9.25 30.78
CA GLN A 391 -43.37 -9.01 31.31
C GLN A 391 -42.29 -9.74 30.52
N ASP A 392 -42.55 -11.00 30.18
CA ASP A 392 -41.60 -11.82 29.42
C ASP A 392 -41.49 -11.35 27.98
N GLU A 393 -42.60 -10.84 27.40
CA GLU A 393 -42.58 -10.20 26.08
C GLU A 393 -41.71 -8.93 26.06
N LEU A 394 -41.83 -8.04 27.06
CA LEU A 394 -40.97 -6.85 27.11
C LEU A 394 -39.50 -7.20 27.28
N LEU A 395 -39.19 -8.20 28.11
CA LEU A 395 -37.81 -8.64 28.32
C LEU A 395 -37.23 -9.20 27.01
N PHE A 396 -38.00 -10.03 26.30
CA PHE A 396 -37.64 -10.57 24.99
C PHE A 396 -37.34 -9.46 23.97
N HIS A 397 -38.19 -8.44 23.88
CA HIS A 397 -37.96 -7.32 22.94
C HIS A 397 -36.73 -6.50 23.32
N CYS A 398 -36.43 -6.32 24.61
CA CYS A 398 -35.18 -5.68 25.04
C CYS A 398 -33.95 -6.50 24.57
N GLU A 399 -33.98 -7.82 24.74
CA GLU A 399 -32.91 -8.71 24.28
C GLU A 399 -32.75 -8.68 22.75
N GLU A 400 -33.85 -8.64 21.99
CA GLU A 400 -33.81 -8.54 20.54
C GLU A 400 -33.24 -7.19 20.06
N VAL A 401 -33.56 -6.07 20.73
CA VAL A 401 -32.92 -4.76 20.44
C VAL A 401 -31.41 -4.84 20.70
N GLU A 402 -30.98 -5.47 21.79
CA GLU A 402 -29.54 -5.64 22.08
C GLU A 402 -28.84 -6.48 21.02
N LYS A 403 -29.45 -7.59 20.59
CA LYS A 403 -28.91 -8.45 19.53
C LYS A 403 -28.85 -7.70 18.21
N ALA A 404 -29.90 -6.96 17.84
CA ALA A 404 -29.95 -6.22 16.59
C ALA A 404 -28.91 -5.08 16.53
N ILE A 405 -28.74 -4.30 17.61
CA ILE A 405 -27.68 -3.28 17.70
C ILE A 405 -26.28 -3.91 17.65
N SER A 406 -26.11 -5.07 18.29
CA SER A 406 -24.83 -5.80 18.26
C SER A 406 -24.52 -6.32 16.85
N ARG A 407 -25.52 -6.85 16.13
CA ARG A 407 -25.38 -7.25 14.72
C ARG A 407 -25.02 -6.07 13.83
N LEU A 408 -25.71 -4.94 13.97
CA LEU A 408 -25.41 -3.71 13.23
C LEU A 408 -23.98 -3.21 13.51
N SER A 409 -23.58 -3.17 14.79
CA SER A 409 -22.22 -2.81 15.20
C SER A 409 -21.15 -3.72 14.59
N ASN A 410 -21.39 -5.03 14.61
CA ASN A 410 -20.48 -6.00 14.02
C ASN A 410 -20.43 -5.85 12.50
N ALA A 411 -21.57 -5.66 11.84
CA ALA A 411 -21.65 -5.38 10.41
C ALA A 411 -20.87 -4.10 10.04
N MET A 412 -21.02 -3.01 10.80
CA MET A 412 -20.28 -1.76 10.56
C MET A 412 -18.77 -1.89 10.75
N THR A 413 -18.35 -2.75 11.67
CA THR A 413 -16.94 -3.05 11.93
C THR A 413 -16.35 -3.94 10.83
N LEU A 414 -17.11 -4.96 10.38
CA LEU A 414 -16.72 -5.87 9.31
C LEU A 414 -16.66 -5.20 7.93
N THR A 415 -17.40 -4.10 7.74
CA THR A 415 -17.53 -3.41 6.45
C THR A 415 -16.61 -2.20 6.33
N ASN A 416 -15.77 -1.95 7.34
CA ASN A 416 -14.93 -0.75 7.44
C ASN A 416 -15.72 0.58 7.27
N GLN A 417 -17.04 0.55 7.44
CA GLN A 417 -17.87 1.76 7.46
C GLN A 417 -17.72 2.55 8.76
N SER A 418 -17.08 1.98 9.79
CA SER A 418 -16.61 2.69 10.99
C SER A 418 -15.63 3.84 10.67
N TYR A 419 -15.02 3.84 9.49
CA TYR A 419 -14.11 4.93 9.07
C TYR A 419 -14.83 6.12 8.45
N ASP A 420 -16.13 6.03 8.14
CA ASP A 420 -16.93 7.23 7.83
C ASP A 420 -17.30 7.93 9.16
N PRO A 421 -16.84 9.18 9.37
CA PRO A 421 -17.13 9.94 10.58
C PRO A 421 -18.63 10.10 10.85
N GLN A 422 -19.48 10.15 9.81
CA GLN A 422 -20.92 10.28 9.95
C GLN A 422 -21.55 8.99 10.47
N ASN A 423 -21.16 7.84 9.90
CA ASN A 423 -21.61 6.53 10.34
C ASN A 423 -21.17 6.21 11.77
N SER A 424 -19.91 6.50 12.10
CA SER A 424 -19.41 6.34 13.47
C SER A 424 -20.12 7.26 14.48
N LYS A 425 -20.40 8.51 14.11
CA LYS A 425 -21.15 9.45 14.95
C LYS A 425 -22.59 8.97 15.17
N TRP A 426 -23.27 8.52 14.11
CA TRP A 426 -24.62 7.97 14.19
C TRP A 426 -24.66 6.71 15.07
N LEU A 427 -23.78 5.73 14.84
CA LEU A 427 -23.73 4.50 15.64
C LEU A 427 -23.45 4.77 17.12
N ASN A 428 -22.55 5.71 17.44
CA ASN A 428 -22.29 6.11 18.81
C ASN A 428 -23.51 6.79 19.45
N SER A 429 -24.29 7.55 18.67
CA SER A 429 -25.55 8.12 19.14
C SER A 429 -26.58 7.03 19.43
N VAL A 430 -26.74 6.04 18.55
CA VAL A 430 -27.62 4.87 18.77
C VAL A 430 -27.22 4.11 20.04
N ARG A 431 -25.91 3.86 20.24
CA ARG A 431 -25.38 3.21 21.45
C ARG A 431 -25.64 4.02 22.72
N ALA A 432 -25.50 5.34 22.65
CA ALA A 432 -25.78 6.22 23.77
C ALA A 432 -27.27 6.19 24.16
N THR A 433 -28.18 6.36 23.19
CA THR A 433 -29.63 6.28 23.42
C THR A 433 -30.04 4.89 23.92
N ARG A 434 -29.46 3.79 23.40
CA ARG A 434 -29.64 2.43 23.94
C ARG A 434 -29.26 2.35 25.43
N SER A 435 -28.08 2.86 25.79
CA SER A 435 -27.54 2.79 27.16
C SER A 435 -28.43 3.52 28.17
N GLN A 436 -29.23 4.48 27.71
CA GLN A 436 -30.25 5.17 28.51
C GLN A 436 -31.59 4.41 28.50
N THR A 437 -31.98 3.86 27.35
CA THR A 437 -33.28 3.20 27.13
C THR A 437 -33.42 1.89 27.89
N ILE A 438 -32.39 1.02 27.89
CA ILE A 438 -32.47 -0.31 28.50
C ILE A 438 -32.72 -0.26 30.01
N PRO A 439 -32.01 0.57 30.81
CA PRO A 439 -32.32 0.72 32.24
C PRO A 439 -33.74 1.20 32.51
N ILE A 440 -34.32 2.04 31.64
CA ILE A 440 -35.71 2.51 31.77
C ILE A 440 -36.69 1.34 31.59
N LEU A 441 -36.46 0.51 30.57
CA LEU A 441 -37.29 -0.68 30.29
C LEU A 441 -37.15 -1.75 31.38
N GLN A 442 -35.95 -1.99 31.87
CA GLN A 442 -35.71 -2.90 33.01
C GLN A 442 -36.41 -2.40 34.27
N ARG A 443 -36.40 -1.08 34.53
CA ARG A 443 -37.20 -0.49 35.60
C ARG A 443 -38.69 -0.72 35.36
N LEU A 444 -39.20 -0.49 34.16
CA LEU A 444 -40.61 -0.75 33.82
C LEU A 444 -41.02 -2.19 34.16
N VAL A 445 -40.20 -3.18 33.80
CA VAL A 445 -40.42 -4.60 34.16
C VAL A 445 -40.36 -4.82 35.68
N ALA A 446 -39.41 -4.21 36.38
CA ALA A 446 -39.33 -4.34 37.84
C ALA A 446 -40.53 -3.70 38.57
N PHE A 447 -41.03 -2.58 38.05
CA PHE A 447 -42.18 -1.87 38.59
C PHE A 447 -43.50 -2.62 38.34
N SER A 448 -43.67 -3.25 37.17
CA SER A 448 -44.84 -4.08 36.88
C SER A 448 -44.93 -5.32 37.77
N ARG A 449 -43.79 -5.82 38.27
CA ARG A 449 -43.70 -6.92 39.24
C ARG A 449 -44.01 -6.51 40.69
N SER A 450 -44.07 -5.23 41.02
CA SER A 450 -44.17 -4.76 42.41
C SER A 450 -45.54 -4.13 42.72
N PRO A 451 -46.43 -4.83 43.46
CA PRO A 451 -47.73 -4.27 43.86
C PRO A 451 -47.60 -2.96 44.64
N LYS A 452 -46.52 -2.82 45.42
CA LYS A 452 -46.25 -1.66 46.29
C LYS A 452 -45.87 -0.40 45.52
N ARG A 453 -45.51 -0.51 44.24
CA ARG A 453 -45.02 0.61 43.42
C ARG A 453 -45.93 0.98 42.25
N LYS A 454 -47.15 0.43 42.19
CA LYS A 454 -48.13 0.71 41.10
C LYS A 454 -48.39 2.20 40.87
N HIS A 455 -48.34 3.05 41.89
CA HIS A 455 -48.54 4.49 41.77
C HIS A 455 -47.48 5.22 40.92
N GLN A 456 -46.29 4.63 40.75
CA GLN A 456 -45.20 5.20 39.93
C GLN A 456 -45.23 4.70 38.48
N LEU A 457 -46.04 3.67 38.19
CA LEU A 457 -46.08 3.01 36.89
C LEU A 457 -46.42 3.96 35.73
N PRO A 458 -47.38 4.91 35.84
CA PRO A 458 -47.65 5.87 34.76
C PRO A 458 -46.46 6.74 34.38
N GLN A 459 -45.62 7.11 35.36
CA GLN A 459 -44.41 7.89 35.09
C GLN A 459 -43.37 7.04 34.36
N VAL A 460 -43.12 5.82 34.83
CA VAL A 460 -42.13 4.91 34.24
C VAL A 460 -42.53 4.50 32.82
N ILE A 461 -43.83 4.34 32.54
CA ILE A 461 -44.34 4.09 31.18
C ILE A 461 -44.04 5.29 30.25
N ARG A 462 -44.30 6.53 30.69
CA ARG A 462 -43.97 7.72 29.88
C ARG A 462 -42.48 7.86 29.61
N GLU A 463 -41.64 7.56 30.60
CA GLU A 463 -40.18 7.51 30.41
C GLU A 463 -39.79 6.47 29.36
N ALA A 464 -40.38 5.27 29.42
CA ALA A 464 -40.13 4.20 28.46
C ALA A 464 -40.59 4.55 27.03
N GLN A 465 -41.76 5.17 26.88
CA GLN A 465 -42.27 5.65 25.59
C GLN A 465 -41.35 6.70 24.99
N SER A 466 -40.90 7.68 25.79
CA SER A 466 -39.97 8.71 25.33
C SER A 466 -38.64 8.11 24.87
N ALA A 467 -38.11 7.14 25.62
CA ALA A 467 -36.86 6.48 25.29
C ALA A 467 -36.94 5.62 24.02
N CYS A 468 -38.05 4.88 23.84
CA CYS A 468 -38.28 4.11 22.62
C CYS A 468 -38.47 5.02 21.41
N GLN A 469 -39.18 6.15 21.55
CA GLN A 469 -39.34 7.13 20.48
C GLN A 469 -38.00 7.78 20.09
N GLU A 470 -37.14 8.10 21.07
CA GLU A 470 -35.80 8.62 20.80
C GLU A 470 -34.95 7.59 20.04
N LEU A 471 -35.06 6.31 20.40
CA LEU A 471 -34.39 5.23 19.68
C LEU A 471 -34.91 5.10 18.25
N LEU A 472 -36.24 5.17 18.02
CA LEU A 472 -36.86 5.16 16.69
C LEU A 472 -36.39 6.33 15.82
N ASN A 473 -36.22 7.51 16.41
CA ASN A 473 -35.80 8.69 15.65
C ASN A 473 -34.44 8.49 14.97
N HIS A 474 -33.54 7.67 15.52
CA HIS A 474 -32.26 7.36 14.86
C HIS A 474 -32.41 6.54 13.57
N PHE A 475 -33.54 5.87 13.38
CA PHE A 475 -33.83 5.02 12.22
C PHE A 475 -34.79 5.68 11.22
N SER A 476 -35.16 6.96 11.42
CA SER A 476 -35.88 7.69 10.39
C SER A 476 -34.97 7.95 9.19
N LEU A 477 -35.55 7.93 7.98
CA LEU A 477 -34.83 8.22 6.73
C LEU A 477 -34.07 9.56 6.76
N GLU A 478 -34.53 10.52 7.56
CA GLU A 478 -33.90 11.84 7.72
C GLU A 478 -32.64 11.82 8.58
N ASN A 479 -32.51 10.82 9.47
CA ASN A 479 -31.41 10.69 10.41
C ASN A 479 -30.39 9.60 10.03
N LEU A 480 -30.71 8.78 9.02
CA LEU A 480 -29.75 7.84 8.44
C LEU A 480 -28.64 8.62 7.70
N PRO A 481 -27.36 8.27 7.90
CA PRO A 481 -26.28 8.86 7.14
C PRO A 481 -26.49 8.64 5.64
N LYS A 482 -26.20 9.66 4.81
CA LYS A 482 -26.34 9.57 3.34
C LYS A 482 -25.43 8.53 2.69
N SER A 483 -24.42 8.03 3.40
CA SER A 483 -23.55 6.95 2.98
C SER A 483 -24.09 5.57 3.35
N THR A 484 -25.12 5.53 4.21
CA THR A 484 -25.87 4.33 4.59
C THR A 484 -27.06 4.09 3.66
N ILE A 485 -27.69 5.16 3.17
CA ILE A 485 -28.68 5.16 2.06
C ILE A 485 -27.95 5.06 0.72
#